data_AF-K1PZW3-F1
#
_entry.id   AF-K1PZW3-F1
#
_cell.length_a   1.000
_cell.length_b   1.000
_cell.length_c   1.000
_cell.angle_alpha   90.00
_cell.angle_beta   90.00
_cell.angle_gamma   90.00
#
_symmetry.space_group_name_H-M   'P 1'
#
loop_
_entity.id
_entity.type
_entity.pdbx_description
1 polymer ?
#
loop_
_entity_poly.entity_id
_entity_poly.type
_entity_poly.pdbx_seq_one_letter_code
_entity_poly.pdbx_strand_id
1 'polypeptide(L)'
;MVLSESLVEEVVQSVRQAISSYFKHNTYPGCTNPDAPNFSKISNLDDGSCHAPLTYLSFGGVYQECLFQGKLVNDENLCDKLATKNLQTQDFSCPDGFENVLLYKRATHKAQQQHQRHRCWIFFNCCYDQPFYASATYTSYWCGAKPNSEVHKDSGYLFGGLLSDRTNNFVTQSKSCPQFFNSLLIASNVRICISDDYELGAKFAVPFGGFYSCQHGNPLVDGKLSTVCPKGFSNHLATIEKDCEIQYCVRTGLLSGLKFPIVHIPPFSDVPAESIREPAHFIISHNSENWVQLVDPEMKGKTPEESTLTTLNSAPKEMENVMKAFTDNHAVKLNDESGMSKGAIAGLSVGLTTAVCVIIGIAIAVRRNRKQKREYNRIG
;
A
#
# COMPACT_ATOMS: atom_id res chain seq x y z
N MET A 1 15.91 -1.41 34.76
CA MET A 1 15.22 -1.57 33.46
C MET A 1 15.61 -2.93 32.91
N VAL A 2 14.80 -3.95 33.16
CA VAL A 2 15.02 -5.30 32.62
C VAL A 2 13.85 -5.56 31.69
N LEU A 3 14.14 -5.60 30.38
CA LEU A 3 13.19 -6.00 29.34
C LEU A 3 12.87 -7.50 29.54
N SER A 4 11.65 -7.94 29.22
CA SER A 4 11.33 -9.37 29.25
C SER A 4 12.22 -10.13 28.27
N GLU A 5 12.56 -11.38 28.60
CA GLU A 5 13.41 -12.23 27.74
C GLU A 5 12.83 -12.36 26.33
N SER A 6 11.50 -12.50 26.21
CA SER A 6 10.80 -12.56 24.93
C SER A 6 10.93 -11.29 24.09
N LEU A 7 10.86 -10.11 24.73
CA LEU A 7 10.97 -8.82 24.05
C LEU A 7 12.42 -8.57 23.63
N VAL A 8 13.39 -8.97 24.46
CA VAL A 8 14.81 -8.93 24.09
C VAL A 8 15.07 -9.83 22.89
N GLU A 9 14.51 -11.03 22.86
CA GLU A 9 14.65 -11.96 21.73
C GLU A 9 14.07 -11.39 20.44
N GLU A 10 12.86 -10.82 20.50
CA GLU A 10 12.19 -10.19 19.35
C GLU A 10 12.98 -9.00 18.79
N VAL A 11 13.50 -8.14 19.68
CA VAL A 11 14.35 -7.00 19.29
C VAL A 11 15.64 -7.49 18.67
N VAL A 12 16.30 -8.50 19.27
CA VAL A 12 17.53 -9.09 18.72
C VAL A 12 17.29 -9.70 17.33
N GLN A 13 16.17 -10.40 17.14
CA GLN A 13 15.82 -10.97 15.85
C GLN A 13 15.55 -9.90 14.79
N SER A 14 14.84 -8.83 15.16
CA SER A 14 14.58 -7.68 14.29
C SER A 14 15.87 -6.97 13.86
N VAL A 15 16.80 -6.76 14.79
CA VAL A 15 18.12 -6.17 14.49
C VAL A 15 18.95 -7.09 13.58
N ARG A 16 18.95 -8.41 13.84
CA ARG A 16 19.64 -9.39 12.99
C ARG A 16 19.09 -9.41 11.57
N GLN A 17 17.78 -9.34 11.41
CA GLN A 17 17.13 -9.26 10.09
C GLN A 17 17.53 -7.97 9.37
N ALA A 18 17.55 -6.82 10.05
CA ALA A 18 17.98 -5.55 9.46
C ALA A 18 19.44 -5.59 8.98
N ILE A 19 20.34 -6.20 9.77
CA ILE A 19 21.75 -6.39 9.39
C ILE A 19 21.85 -7.33 8.18
N SER A 20 21.12 -8.45 8.20
CA SER A 20 21.10 -9.39 7.08
C SER A 20 20.60 -8.73 5.79
N SER A 21 19.53 -7.94 5.86
CA SER A 21 19.01 -7.15 4.74
C SER A 21 20.07 -6.20 4.19
N TYR A 22 20.84 -5.50 5.04
CA TYR A 22 21.93 -4.63 4.57
C TYR A 22 22.95 -5.36 3.71
N PHE A 23 23.44 -6.53 4.16
CA PHE A 23 24.40 -7.31 3.38
C PHE A 23 23.78 -7.83 2.09
N LYS A 24 22.54 -8.30 2.15
CA LYS A 24 21.80 -8.81 0.99
C LYS A 24 21.64 -7.72 -0.08
N HIS A 25 21.29 -6.51 0.31
CA HIS A 25 21.11 -5.35 -0.59
C HIS A 25 22.41 -4.84 -1.23
N ASN A 26 23.55 -5.13 -0.61
CA ASN A 26 24.87 -4.71 -1.09
C ASN A 26 25.69 -5.89 -1.65
N THR A 27 25.06 -7.05 -1.88
CA THR A 27 25.68 -8.20 -2.54
C THR A 27 25.29 -8.21 -4.01
N TYR A 28 26.28 -8.21 -4.88
CA TYR A 28 26.16 -8.22 -6.34
C TYR A 28 26.84 -9.49 -6.88
N PRO A 29 26.09 -10.58 -7.10
CA PRO A 29 26.64 -11.79 -7.67
C PRO A 29 27.03 -11.60 -9.15
N GLY A 30 27.97 -12.40 -9.64
CA GLY A 30 28.44 -12.40 -11.03
C GLY A 30 29.85 -12.94 -11.16
N CYS A 31 30.34 -13.10 -12.39
CA CYS A 31 31.70 -13.58 -12.61
C CYS A 31 32.75 -12.60 -12.06
N THR A 32 33.57 -13.07 -11.11
CA THR A 32 34.63 -12.28 -10.47
C THR A 32 36.03 -12.54 -11.04
N ASN A 33 36.18 -13.49 -11.96
CA ASN A 33 37.46 -13.80 -12.62
C ASN A 33 37.78 -12.76 -13.73
N PRO A 34 38.84 -11.95 -13.61
CA PRO A 34 39.18 -10.91 -14.59
C PRO A 34 39.58 -11.44 -15.97
N ASP A 35 40.04 -12.69 -16.05
CA ASP A 35 40.44 -13.33 -17.31
C ASP A 35 39.25 -13.96 -18.06
N ALA A 36 38.07 -14.00 -17.43
CA ALA A 36 36.88 -14.55 -18.06
C ALA A 36 36.28 -13.55 -19.07
N PRO A 37 35.78 -14.02 -20.23
CA PRO A 37 35.20 -13.15 -21.26
C PRO A 37 33.94 -12.43 -20.78
N ASN A 38 33.39 -12.87 -19.67
CA ASN A 38 32.15 -12.39 -19.09
C ASN A 38 32.41 -11.83 -17.67
N PHE A 39 33.64 -11.42 -17.33
CA PHE A 39 33.97 -10.75 -16.07
C PHE A 39 33.08 -9.53 -15.77
N SER A 40 32.55 -9.43 -14.54
CA SER A 40 31.73 -8.31 -14.05
C SER A 40 32.48 -7.47 -13.03
N LYS A 41 32.80 -6.21 -13.37
CA LYS A 41 33.53 -5.29 -12.47
C LYS A 41 32.73 -4.88 -11.22
N ILE A 42 31.41 -4.94 -11.29
CA ILE A 42 30.52 -4.55 -10.17
C ILE A 42 30.22 -5.72 -9.22
N SER A 43 30.56 -6.94 -9.61
CA SER A 43 30.24 -8.13 -8.83
C SER A 43 31.22 -8.33 -7.68
N ASN A 44 30.70 -8.55 -6.47
CA ASN A 44 31.47 -8.80 -5.25
C ASN A 44 31.26 -10.21 -4.67
N LEU A 45 30.44 -11.03 -5.33
CA LEU A 45 30.20 -12.44 -5.01
C LEU A 45 30.27 -13.26 -6.30
N ASP A 46 31.11 -14.30 -6.33
CA ASP A 46 31.19 -15.17 -7.50
C ASP A 46 29.95 -16.05 -7.63
N ASP A 47 29.32 -16.07 -8.81
CA ASP A 47 28.11 -16.86 -9.08
C ASP A 47 28.38 -18.11 -9.94
N GLY A 48 29.65 -18.40 -10.25
CA GLY A 48 30.06 -19.53 -11.09
C GLY A 48 29.78 -19.34 -12.59
N SER A 49 29.40 -18.15 -13.04
CA SER A 49 29.06 -17.89 -14.45
C SER A 49 30.25 -17.75 -15.39
N CYS A 50 31.50 -17.74 -14.92
CA CYS A 50 32.70 -17.36 -15.70
C CYS A 50 33.01 -18.22 -16.95
N HIS A 51 32.48 -19.43 -17.04
CA HIS A 51 32.78 -20.40 -18.12
C HIS A 51 31.53 -20.87 -18.88
N ALA A 52 30.43 -20.16 -18.75
CA ALA A 52 29.14 -20.58 -19.26
C ALA A 52 28.92 -20.21 -20.75
N PRO A 53 28.42 -21.14 -21.59
CA PRO A 53 28.06 -20.84 -22.98
C PRO A 53 26.81 -19.95 -23.05
N LEU A 54 26.77 -19.06 -24.05
CA LEU A 54 25.66 -18.14 -24.28
C LEU A 54 24.45 -18.86 -24.90
N THR A 55 23.32 -18.85 -24.19
CA THR A 55 22.00 -19.21 -24.71
C THR A 55 21.22 -17.95 -25.10
N TYR A 56 20.67 -17.92 -26.32
CA TYR A 56 19.74 -16.88 -26.74
C TYR A 56 18.37 -17.20 -26.15
N LEU A 57 17.91 -16.38 -25.21
CA LEU A 57 16.64 -16.56 -24.51
C LEU A 57 15.65 -15.51 -25.06
N SER A 58 14.50 -15.96 -25.52
CA SER A 58 13.44 -15.07 -26.04
C SER A 58 12.56 -14.55 -24.91
N PHE A 59 12.17 -13.29 -25.00
CA PHE A 59 11.40 -12.57 -24.00
C PHE A 59 10.04 -12.14 -24.55
N GLY A 60 8.95 -12.63 -23.96
CA GLY A 60 7.58 -12.38 -24.44
C GLY A 60 6.92 -11.12 -23.85
N GLY A 61 7.69 -10.28 -23.17
CA GLY A 61 7.20 -9.07 -22.50
C GLY A 61 6.76 -9.31 -21.06
N VAL A 62 6.06 -8.31 -20.51
CA VAL A 62 5.57 -8.27 -19.12
C VAL A 62 4.15 -7.78 -19.08
N TYR A 63 3.44 -8.14 -18.01
CA TYR A 63 2.14 -7.56 -17.68
C TYR A 63 1.95 -7.56 -16.15
N GLN A 64 1.03 -6.74 -15.67
CA GLN A 64 0.71 -6.60 -14.27
C GLN A 64 -0.80 -6.45 -14.10
N GLU A 65 -1.39 -7.39 -13.37
CA GLU A 65 -2.78 -7.33 -12.95
C GLU A 65 -2.91 -6.50 -11.67
N CYS A 66 -4.06 -5.86 -11.47
CA CYS A 66 -4.36 -5.14 -10.23
C CYS A 66 -5.83 -5.27 -9.84
N LEU A 67 -6.07 -5.60 -8.58
CA LEU A 67 -7.40 -5.71 -7.97
C LEU A 67 -7.57 -4.64 -6.89
N PHE A 68 -8.48 -3.71 -7.13
CA PHE A 68 -8.81 -2.62 -6.21
C PHE A 68 -9.95 -3.01 -5.26
N GLN A 69 -9.82 -2.66 -3.98
CA GLN A 69 -10.82 -2.89 -2.94
C GLN A 69 -10.96 -1.65 -2.06
N GLY A 70 -12.20 -1.29 -1.72
CA GLY A 70 -12.50 -0.14 -0.86
C GLY A 70 -12.90 1.11 -1.64
N LYS A 71 -12.77 2.28 -1.01
CA LYS A 71 -13.17 3.57 -1.59
C LYS A 71 -12.22 4.67 -1.17
N LEU A 72 -11.76 5.44 -2.16
CA LEU A 72 -10.95 6.64 -1.95
C LEU A 72 -11.75 7.90 -2.30
N VAL A 73 -11.19 9.05 -1.94
CA VAL A 73 -11.79 10.35 -2.25
C VAL A 73 -11.82 10.53 -3.77
N ASN A 74 -12.92 11.08 -4.30
CA ASN A 74 -13.15 11.29 -5.73
C ASN A 74 -13.10 10.02 -6.60
N ASP A 75 -13.43 8.86 -6.01
CA ASP A 75 -13.40 7.56 -6.69
C ASP A 75 -12.02 7.23 -7.32
N GLU A 76 -10.94 7.72 -6.71
CA GLU A 76 -9.57 7.39 -7.11
C GLU A 76 -9.35 5.87 -7.08
N ASN A 77 -8.86 5.30 -8.18
CA ASN A 77 -8.51 3.89 -8.27
C ASN A 77 -6.99 3.72 -8.28
N LEU A 78 -6.46 3.02 -7.28
CA LEU A 78 -5.03 2.73 -7.19
C LEU A 78 -4.53 1.90 -8.38
N CYS A 79 -5.40 1.10 -9.00
CA CYS A 79 -5.03 0.25 -10.13
C CYS A 79 -4.82 1.00 -11.44
N ASP A 80 -5.28 2.25 -11.59
CA ASP A 80 -5.08 3.04 -12.81
C ASP A 80 -3.59 3.26 -13.11
N LYS A 81 -2.76 3.26 -12.07
CA LYS A 81 -1.31 3.43 -12.16
C LYS A 81 -0.53 2.14 -11.94
N LEU A 82 -1.19 1.05 -11.56
CA LEU A 82 -0.54 -0.22 -11.24
C LEU A 82 -0.85 -1.31 -12.27
N ALA A 83 -1.94 -1.24 -13.01
CA ALA A 83 -2.23 -2.22 -14.05
C ALA A 83 -1.42 -1.93 -15.32
N THR A 84 -0.74 -2.95 -15.85
CA THR A 84 0.02 -2.88 -17.10
C THR A 84 -0.34 -4.06 -17.97
N LYS A 85 -0.74 -3.83 -19.23
CA LYS A 85 -1.04 -4.91 -20.19
C LYS A 85 0.21 -5.28 -20.97
N ASN A 86 0.26 -6.52 -21.46
CA ASN A 86 1.30 -6.91 -22.41
C ASN A 86 1.09 -6.14 -23.72
N LEU A 87 2.16 -5.57 -24.27
CA LEU A 87 2.09 -4.70 -25.44
C LEU A 87 1.66 -5.45 -26.73
N GLN A 88 1.88 -6.77 -26.81
CA GLN A 88 1.53 -7.57 -27.99
C GLN A 88 0.08 -8.03 -27.91
N THR A 89 -0.32 -8.60 -26.77
CA THR A 89 -1.67 -9.15 -26.60
C THR A 89 -2.71 -8.08 -26.24
N GLN A 90 -2.26 -6.91 -25.79
CA GLN A 90 -3.10 -5.84 -25.25
C GLN A 90 -4.01 -6.32 -24.10
N ASP A 91 -3.56 -7.36 -23.39
CA ASP A 91 -4.27 -8.02 -22.32
C ASP A 91 -3.30 -8.49 -21.21
N PHE A 92 -3.83 -9.04 -20.13
CA PHE A 92 -3.07 -9.63 -19.03
C PHE A 92 -2.65 -11.08 -19.34
N SER A 93 -2.01 -11.28 -20.50
CA SER A 93 -1.66 -12.59 -21.02
C SER A 93 -0.34 -12.56 -21.79
N CYS A 94 0.32 -13.73 -21.86
CA CYS A 94 1.52 -13.89 -22.68
C CYS A 94 1.16 -14.20 -24.15
N PRO A 95 2.02 -13.81 -25.10
CA PRO A 95 1.86 -14.18 -26.50
C PRO A 95 2.00 -15.69 -26.74
N ASP A 96 1.54 -16.15 -27.90
CA ASP A 96 1.72 -17.54 -28.33
C ASP A 96 3.20 -17.94 -28.35
N GLY A 97 3.50 -19.15 -27.86
CA GLY A 97 4.88 -19.64 -27.68
C GLY A 97 5.55 -19.23 -26.37
N PHE A 98 4.93 -18.34 -25.59
CA PHE A 98 5.41 -17.94 -24.27
C PHE A 98 4.49 -18.45 -23.14
N GLU A 99 5.06 -18.63 -21.96
CA GLU A 99 4.35 -18.94 -20.72
C GLU A 99 4.49 -17.81 -19.70
N ASN A 100 3.48 -17.65 -18.86
CA ASN A 100 3.50 -16.65 -17.80
C ASN A 100 4.30 -17.15 -16.61
N VAL A 101 5.22 -16.31 -16.16
CA VAL A 101 6.06 -16.55 -14.99
C VAL A 101 5.67 -15.50 -13.95
N LEU A 102 5.10 -15.97 -12.84
CA LEU A 102 4.76 -15.10 -11.71
C LEU A 102 6.06 -14.51 -11.16
N LEU A 103 6.16 -13.18 -11.15
CA LEU A 103 7.32 -12.49 -10.61
C LEU A 103 7.08 -12.15 -9.14
N TYR A 104 6.00 -11.44 -8.86
CA TYR A 104 5.75 -10.88 -7.54
C TYR A 104 4.28 -10.53 -7.33
N LYS A 105 3.78 -10.73 -6.12
CA LYS A 105 2.42 -10.36 -5.72
C LYS A 105 2.45 -9.57 -4.42
N ARG A 106 1.70 -8.46 -4.37
CA ARG A 106 1.61 -7.63 -3.17
C ARG A 106 0.35 -6.77 -3.09
N ALA A 107 -0.04 -6.48 -1.85
CA ALA A 107 -1.02 -5.46 -1.51
C ALA A 107 -0.36 -4.12 -1.13
N THR A 108 -0.95 -3.03 -1.61
CA THR A 108 -0.69 -1.66 -1.16
C THR A 108 -1.96 -1.06 -0.58
N HIS A 109 -1.81 -0.07 0.29
CA HIS A 109 -2.90 0.52 1.05
C HIS A 109 -2.79 2.04 1.00
N LYS A 110 -3.93 2.73 0.95
CA LYS A 110 -3.99 4.18 1.01
C LYS A 110 -5.12 4.60 1.95
N ALA A 111 -4.76 5.42 2.93
CA ALA A 111 -5.70 6.11 3.80
C ALA A 111 -5.76 7.59 3.40
N GLN A 112 -6.97 8.14 3.34
CA GLN A 112 -7.23 9.55 3.06
C GLN A 112 -8.26 10.08 4.04
N GLN A 113 -8.27 11.39 4.25
CA GLN A 113 -9.32 12.08 4.99
C GLN A 113 -9.93 13.16 4.10
N GLN A 114 -11.25 13.24 4.11
CA GLN A 114 -11.97 14.33 3.47
C GLN A 114 -12.66 15.16 4.55
N HIS A 115 -12.28 16.43 4.64
CA HIS A 115 -12.94 17.37 5.53
C HIS A 115 -14.29 17.75 4.92
N GLN A 116 -15.38 17.31 5.55
CA GLN A 116 -16.73 17.69 5.14
C GLN A 116 -17.29 18.74 6.07
N ARG A 117 -17.90 19.76 5.48
CA ARG A 117 -18.56 20.85 6.20
C ARG A 117 -20.04 20.80 5.88
N HIS A 118 -20.88 20.75 6.92
CA HIS A 118 -22.32 20.91 6.77
C HIS A 118 -22.87 21.92 7.77
N ARG A 119 -24.03 22.48 7.44
CA ARG A 119 -24.72 23.44 8.31
C ARG A 119 -25.48 22.69 9.41
N CYS A 120 -24.98 22.76 10.64
CA CYS A 120 -25.65 22.17 11.81
C CYS A 120 -26.73 23.05 12.39
N TRP A 121 -26.60 24.37 12.19
CA TRP A 121 -27.52 25.36 12.73
C TRP A 121 -27.52 26.64 11.89
N ILE A 122 -28.48 27.53 12.15
CA ILE A 122 -28.70 28.75 11.35
C ILE A 122 -27.41 29.58 11.18
N PHE A 123 -26.53 29.62 12.18
CA PHE A 123 -25.24 30.32 12.10
C PHE A 123 -24.01 29.42 12.28
N PHE A 124 -24.19 28.12 12.49
CA PHE A 124 -23.09 27.20 12.79
C PHE A 124 -22.90 26.17 11.67
N ASN A 125 -21.68 26.16 11.12
CA ASN A 125 -21.20 25.09 10.27
C ASN A 125 -20.39 24.13 11.14
N CYS A 126 -20.81 22.87 11.22
CA CYS A 126 -19.94 21.84 11.79
C CYS A 126 -19.11 21.24 10.68
N CYS A 127 -17.97 20.72 11.10
CA CYS A 127 -17.07 20.00 10.25
C CYS A 127 -16.80 18.63 10.88
N TYR A 128 -16.67 17.60 10.05
CA TYR A 128 -16.19 16.30 10.46
C TYR A 128 -15.26 15.77 9.39
N ASP A 129 -14.26 15.00 9.82
CA ASP A 129 -13.35 14.31 8.92
C ASP A 129 -13.90 12.93 8.61
N GLN A 130 -14.12 12.67 7.33
CA GLN A 130 -14.54 11.35 6.88
C GLN A 130 -13.30 10.57 6.45
N PRO A 131 -12.97 9.45 7.12
CA PRO A 131 -11.85 8.62 6.74
C PRO A 131 -12.22 7.72 5.55
N PHE A 132 -11.33 7.69 4.56
CA PHE A 132 -11.38 6.81 3.40
C PHE A 132 -10.20 5.86 3.45
N TYR A 133 -10.45 4.60 3.09
CA TYR A 133 -9.45 3.57 3.07
C TYR A 133 -9.69 2.65 1.87
N ALA A 134 -8.61 2.36 1.16
CA ALA A 134 -8.62 1.39 0.09
C ALA A 134 -7.32 0.60 0.05
N SER A 135 -7.40 -0.59 -0.50
CA SER A 135 -6.28 -1.45 -0.81
C SER A 135 -6.28 -1.81 -2.29
N ALA A 136 -5.11 -2.09 -2.83
CA ALA A 136 -4.97 -2.66 -4.15
C ALA A 136 -3.94 -3.78 -4.13
N THR A 137 -4.30 -4.92 -4.69
CA THR A 137 -3.39 -6.06 -4.84
C THR A 137 -2.94 -6.15 -6.29
N TYR A 138 -1.65 -5.94 -6.54
CA TYR A 138 -1.06 -6.10 -7.87
C TYR A 138 -0.23 -7.38 -7.96
N THR A 139 -0.26 -7.98 -9.14
CA THR A 139 0.47 -9.22 -9.44
C THR A 139 1.22 -9.04 -10.76
N SER A 140 2.54 -9.06 -10.70
CA SER A 140 3.43 -8.86 -11.85
C SER A 140 3.82 -10.20 -12.46
N TYR A 141 3.81 -10.26 -13.79
CA TYR A 141 4.20 -11.42 -14.58
C TYR A 141 5.19 -11.01 -15.68
N TRP A 142 6.05 -11.96 -16.05
CA TRP A 142 6.88 -11.86 -17.25
C TRP A 142 6.71 -13.12 -18.10
N CYS A 143 6.95 -13.01 -19.39
CA CYS A 143 6.70 -14.07 -20.35
C CYS A 143 8.01 -14.72 -20.80
N GLY A 144 8.22 -15.98 -20.40
CA GLY A 144 9.36 -16.80 -20.80
C GLY A 144 9.01 -17.70 -21.98
N ALA A 145 9.95 -17.96 -22.89
CA ALA A 145 9.75 -18.90 -23.98
C ALA A 145 9.58 -20.33 -23.43
N LYS A 146 8.57 -21.07 -23.91
CA LYS A 146 8.33 -22.44 -23.43
C LYS A 146 9.48 -23.36 -23.86
N PRO A 147 9.94 -24.29 -22.99
CA PRO A 147 10.89 -25.33 -23.38
C PRO A 147 10.25 -26.18 -24.48
N ASN A 148 10.87 -26.22 -25.67
CA ASN A 148 10.41 -26.91 -26.89
C ASN A 148 9.52 -26.12 -27.87
N SER A 149 9.29 -24.83 -27.65
CA SER A 149 8.75 -23.99 -28.73
C SER A 149 9.88 -23.51 -29.64
N GLU A 150 9.79 -23.76 -30.95
CA GLU A 150 10.63 -23.07 -31.93
C GLU A 150 10.15 -21.62 -32.04
N VAL A 151 10.55 -20.80 -31.08
CA VAL A 151 10.34 -19.36 -31.09
C VAL A 151 11.28 -18.80 -32.16
N HIS A 152 10.71 -18.23 -33.24
CA HIS A 152 11.49 -17.57 -34.30
C HIS A 152 12.46 -16.55 -33.68
N LYS A 153 13.66 -16.40 -34.26
CA LYS A 153 14.71 -15.48 -33.74
C LYS A 153 14.24 -14.03 -33.58
N ASP A 154 13.22 -13.63 -34.35
CA ASP A 154 12.65 -12.28 -34.36
C ASP A 154 11.31 -12.20 -33.60
N SER A 155 10.96 -13.24 -32.84
CA SER A 155 9.73 -13.26 -32.04
C SER A 155 10.01 -12.99 -30.57
N GLY A 156 9.25 -12.04 -30.02
CA GLY A 156 9.42 -11.50 -28.67
C GLY A 156 9.80 -10.02 -28.69
N TYR A 157 10.34 -9.56 -27.57
CA TYR A 157 10.74 -8.20 -27.34
C TYR A 157 12.25 -8.09 -27.11
N LEU A 158 12.83 -7.05 -27.68
CA LEU A 158 14.13 -6.54 -27.28
C LEU A 158 14.02 -5.92 -25.88
N PHE A 159 14.99 -6.23 -25.03
CA PHE A 159 15.11 -5.62 -23.71
C PHE A 159 16.13 -4.47 -23.75
N GLY A 160 15.73 -3.29 -23.28
CA GLY A 160 16.51 -2.05 -23.32
C GLY A 160 16.93 -1.56 -21.93
N GLY A 161 17.00 -2.49 -20.95
CA GLY A 161 17.24 -2.18 -19.55
C GLY A 161 15.97 -1.80 -18.79
N LEU A 162 16.15 -1.36 -17.55
CA LEU A 162 15.09 -0.95 -16.65
C LEU A 162 15.53 0.25 -15.81
N LEU A 163 14.56 0.97 -15.26
CA LEU A 163 14.79 2.07 -14.33
C LEU A 163 13.76 2.05 -13.21
N SER A 164 14.11 2.64 -12.08
CA SER A 164 13.18 2.87 -10.96
C SER A 164 13.27 4.33 -10.50
N ASP A 165 12.62 4.69 -9.40
CA ASP A 165 12.82 6.02 -8.80
C ASP A 165 14.24 6.19 -8.24
N ARG A 166 14.90 5.09 -7.83
CA ARG A 166 16.23 5.11 -7.21
C ARG A 166 17.37 4.79 -8.18
N THR A 167 17.11 4.03 -9.23
CA THR A 167 18.14 3.55 -10.19
C THR A 167 17.93 4.12 -11.59
N ASN A 168 19.01 4.53 -12.25
CA ASN A 168 18.98 4.94 -13.66
C ASN A 168 18.98 3.69 -14.56
N ASN A 169 18.45 3.82 -15.77
CA ASN A 169 18.66 2.79 -16.78
C ASN A 169 20.14 2.74 -17.15
N PHE A 170 20.75 1.56 -17.01
CA PHE A 170 22.16 1.38 -17.31
C PHE A 170 22.49 1.53 -18.80
N VAL A 171 21.53 1.29 -19.70
CA VAL A 171 21.75 1.44 -21.14
C VAL A 171 21.89 2.92 -21.51
N THR A 172 21.08 3.79 -20.89
CA THR A 172 21.04 5.23 -21.19
C THR A 172 21.77 6.09 -20.17
N GLN A 173 22.23 5.52 -19.05
CA GLN A 173 22.78 6.22 -17.88
C GLN A 173 21.83 7.27 -17.27
N SER A 174 20.53 7.20 -17.57
CA SER A 174 19.56 8.22 -17.18
C SER A 174 18.21 7.62 -16.79
N LYS A 175 17.25 8.44 -16.34
CA LYS A 175 15.88 8.03 -16.03
C LYS A 175 15.00 7.90 -17.29
N SER A 176 15.55 7.37 -18.38
CA SER A 176 14.83 7.20 -19.64
C SER A 176 15.12 5.85 -20.30
N CYS A 177 14.17 5.39 -21.12
CA CYS A 177 14.39 4.28 -22.03
C CYS A 177 15.24 4.72 -23.25
N PRO A 178 15.94 3.77 -23.91
CA PRO A 178 16.61 4.05 -25.18
C PRO A 178 15.61 4.47 -26.26
N GLN A 179 16.10 5.08 -27.34
CA GLN A 179 15.23 5.39 -28.48
C GLN A 179 14.60 4.12 -29.04
N PHE A 180 13.33 4.22 -29.48
CA PHE A 180 12.53 3.10 -30.00
C PHE A 180 12.08 2.06 -28.95
N PHE A 181 12.26 2.34 -27.66
CA PHE A 181 11.76 1.48 -26.57
C PHE A 181 10.58 2.12 -25.85
N ASN A 182 9.56 1.30 -25.58
CA ASN A 182 8.41 1.61 -24.74
C ASN A 182 8.72 1.33 -23.27
N SER A 183 8.14 2.13 -22.38
CA SER A 183 8.31 2.00 -20.93
C SER A 183 7.08 1.35 -20.30
N LEU A 184 7.23 0.15 -19.73
CA LEU A 184 6.17 -0.58 -19.05
C LEU A 184 6.44 -0.69 -17.55
N LEU A 185 5.42 -0.39 -16.74
CA LEU A 185 5.52 -0.51 -15.29
C LEU A 185 5.35 -1.97 -14.84
N ILE A 186 6.25 -2.41 -13.97
CA ILE A 186 6.09 -3.60 -13.14
C ILE A 186 6.39 -3.26 -11.69
N ALA A 187 5.92 -4.12 -10.79
CA ALA A 187 5.95 -3.89 -9.36
C ALA A 187 5.31 -2.52 -9.02
N SER A 188 5.81 -1.79 -8.03
CA SER A 188 5.29 -0.47 -7.63
C SER A 188 5.89 0.69 -8.42
N ASN A 189 7.16 0.59 -8.84
CA ASN A 189 7.88 1.71 -9.45
C ASN A 189 8.98 1.34 -10.45
N VAL A 190 9.04 0.09 -10.91
CA VAL A 190 10.05 -0.33 -11.89
C VAL A 190 9.49 -0.19 -13.30
N ARG A 191 10.19 0.54 -14.14
CA ARG A 191 9.87 0.70 -15.56
C ARG A 191 10.85 -0.11 -16.39
N ILE A 192 10.33 -1.09 -17.11
CA ILE A 192 11.08 -1.91 -18.07
C ILE A 192 11.00 -1.25 -19.45
N CYS A 193 12.12 -1.20 -20.14
CA CYS A 193 12.20 -0.71 -21.51
C CYS A 193 12.13 -1.90 -22.48
N ILE A 194 11.08 -1.98 -23.30
CA ILE A 194 10.91 -3.04 -24.31
C ILE A 194 10.68 -2.47 -25.71
N SER A 195 11.13 -3.18 -26.75
CA SER A 195 10.90 -2.79 -28.15
C SER A 195 10.64 -4.03 -29.00
N ASP A 196 9.70 -3.94 -29.93
CA ASP A 196 9.47 -4.90 -31.02
C ASP A 196 10.09 -4.42 -32.35
N ASP A 197 10.78 -3.28 -32.34
CA ASP A 197 11.50 -2.75 -33.50
C ASP A 197 12.93 -3.32 -33.54
N TYR A 198 13.07 -4.45 -34.25
CA TYR A 198 14.36 -5.12 -34.44
C TYR A 198 15.32 -4.38 -35.37
N GLU A 199 14.83 -3.44 -36.19
CA GLU A 199 15.68 -2.69 -37.13
C GLU A 199 16.39 -1.54 -36.41
N LEU A 200 15.64 -0.76 -35.63
CA LEU A 200 16.15 0.44 -34.96
C LEU A 200 16.52 0.19 -33.48
N GLY A 201 15.79 -0.69 -32.81
CA GLY A 201 15.96 -0.99 -31.39
C GLY A 201 17.11 -1.95 -31.08
N ALA A 202 17.49 -2.82 -32.03
CA ALA A 202 18.51 -3.85 -31.80
C ALA A 202 19.88 -3.29 -31.39
N LYS A 203 20.20 -2.06 -31.81
CA LYS A 203 21.45 -1.37 -31.42
C LYS A 203 21.56 -1.13 -29.92
N PHE A 204 20.44 -0.93 -29.23
CA PHE A 204 20.38 -0.66 -27.79
C PHE A 204 19.87 -1.86 -27.00
N ALA A 205 19.57 -2.97 -27.67
CA ALA A 205 19.09 -4.18 -27.05
C ALA A 205 20.20 -4.88 -26.29
N VAL A 206 19.85 -5.40 -25.12
CA VAL A 206 20.75 -6.16 -24.27
C VAL A 206 20.17 -7.55 -24.06
N PRO A 207 20.99 -8.62 -24.13
CA PRO A 207 20.49 -9.97 -23.93
C PRO A 207 19.89 -10.11 -22.53
N PHE A 208 18.66 -10.60 -22.47
CA PHE A 208 17.88 -10.75 -21.25
C PHE A 208 17.75 -12.22 -20.86
N GLY A 209 18.03 -12.52 -19.60
CA GLY A 209 18.08 -13.88 -19.07
C GLY A 209 16.96 -14.22 -18.10
N GLY A 210 15.89 -13.41 -18.02
CA GLY A 210 14.77 -13.62 -17.12
C GLY A 210 14.78 -12.76 -15.85
N PHE A 211 13.65 -12.77 -15.17
CA PHE A 211 13.48 -12.19 -13.82
C PHE A 211 13.33 -13.30 -12.79
N TYR A 212 13.68 -12.98 -11.55
CA TYR A 212 13.29 -13.75 -10.37
C TYR A 212 13.13 -12.82 -9.17
N SER A 213 12.47 -13.32 -8.12
CA SER A 213 12.25 -12.56 -6.89
C SER A 213 12.43 -13.44 -5.67
N CYS A 214 12.24 -12.86 -4.49
CA CYS A 214 12.16 -13.62 -3.25
C CYS A 214 10.96 -14.61 -3.20
N GLN A 215 9.95 -14.43 -4.05
CA GLN A 215 8.74 -15.27 -4.07
C GLN A 215 8.82 -16.37 -5.15
N HIS A 216 9.47 -16.09 -6.29
CA HIS A 216 9.47 -16.98 -7.46
C HIS A 216 10.83 -16.98 -8.17
N GLY A 217 11.30 -18.17 -8.54
CA GLY A 217 12.57 -18.38 -9.24
C GLY A 217 12.50 -18.13 -10.75
N ASN A 218 13.65 -18.26 -11.42
CA ASN A 218 13.74 -18.14 -12.88
C ASN A 218 13.59 -19.51 -13.55
N PRO A 219 12.51 -19.79 -14.31
CA PRO A 219 12.28 -21.09 -14.94
C PRO A 219 13.23 -21.38 -16.11
N LEU A 220 14.04 -20.41 -16.54
CA LEU A 220 15.09 -20.60 -17.55
C LEU A 220 16.33 -21.32 -17.00
N VAL A 221 16.32 -21.64 -15.69
CA VAL A 221 17.34 -22.45 -15.02
C VAL A 221 16.72 -23.77 -14.59
N ASP A 222 17.47 -24.87 -14.69
CA ASP A 222 17.02 -26.16 -14.19
C ASP A 222 16.64 -26.05 -12.69
N GLY A 223 15.39 -26.37 -12.37
CA GLY A 223 14.84 -26.34 -11.00
C GLY A 223 13.85 -25.19 -10.74
N LYS A 224 12.64 -25.54 -10.26
CA LYS A 224 11.48 -24.63 -10.07
C LYS A 224 11.69 -23.45 -9.10
N LEU A 225 12.77 -23.44 -8.32
CA LEU A 225 13.02 -22.45 -7.26
C LEU A 225 14.40 -21.77 -7.35
N SER A 226 15.13 -21.96 -8.45
CA SER A 226 16.49 -21.43 -8.61
C SER A 226 16.44 -19.89 -8.72
N THR A 227 16.86 -19.18 -7.66
CA THR A 227 17.09 -17.73 -7.66
C THR A 227 18.46 -17.38 -8.25
N VAL A 228 18.76 -18.02 -9.38
CA VAL A 228 20.06 -17.96 -10.08
C VAL A 228 19.80 -17.56 -11.52
N CYS A 229 20.76 -16.88 -12.14
CA CYS A 229 20.68 -16.57 -13.56
C CYS A 229 21.05 -17.77 -14.44
N PRO A 230 20.53 -17.83 -15.67
CA PRO A 230 20.99 -18.80 -16.65
C PRO A 230 22.49 -18.65 -16.90
N LYS A 231 23.10 -19.75 -17.32
CA LYS A 231 24.51 -19.81 -17.72
C LYS A 231 24.83 -18.66 -18.71
N GLY A 232 25.81 -17.83 -18.36
CA GLY A 232 26.28 -16.71 -19.20
C GLY A 232 25.62 -15.36 -18.90
N PHE A 233 24.77 -15.31 -17.87
CA PHE A 233 24.11 -14.10 -17.38
C PHE A 233 24.51 -13.85 -15.91
N SER A 234 24.67 -12.59 -15.53
CA SER A 234 24.76 -12.16 -14.13
C SER A 234 23.44 -11.55 -13.67
N ASN A 235 23.17 -11.64 -12.38
CA ASN A 235 22.00 -11.01 -11.78
C ASN A 235 22.29 -9.58 -11.36
N HIS A 236 21.26 -8.76 -11.45
CA HIS A 236 21.29 -7.36 -11.08
C HIS A 236 19.98 -6.99 -10.38
N LEU A 237 20.09 -6.09 -9.41
CA LEU A 237 18.94 -5.65 -8.63
C LEU A 237 18.06 -4.72 -9.47
N ALA A 238 16.80 -5.09 -9.67
CA ALA A 238 15.81 -4.22 -10.30
C ALA A 238 15.24 -3.23 -9.28
N THR A 239 14.72 -3.76 -8.16
CA THR A 239 14.18 -3.00 -7.04
C THR A 239 14.05 -3.87 -5.80
N ILE A 240 13.74 -3.24 -4.67
CA ILE A 240 13.36 -3.91 -3.44
C ILE A 240 11.97 -3.46 -3.04
N GLU A 241 11.09 -4.43 -2.79
CA GLU A 241 9.69 -4.23 -2.43
C GLU A 241 9.42 -4.81 -1.03
N LYS A 242 9.44 -3.98 0.04
CA LYS A 242 9.24 -4.43 1.44
C LYS A 242 10.06 -5.70 1.72
N ASP A 243 11.38 -5.57 1.59
CA ASP A 243 12.37 -6.64 1.79
C ASP A 243 12.34 -7.80 0.77
N CYS A 244 11.48 -7.73 -0.25
CA CYS A 244 11.55 -8.62 -1.39
C CYS A 244 12.40 -8.03 -2.52
N GLU A 245 13.55 -8.64 -2.78
CA GLU A 245 14.38 -8.28 -3.93
C GLU A 245 13.79 -8.85 -5.21
N ILE A 246 13.66 -7.98 -6.21
CA ILE A 246 13.36 -8.36 -7.59
C ILE A 246 14.67 -8.22 -8.36
N GLN A 247 15.12 -9.32 -8.93
CA GLN A 247 16.40 -9.46 -9.62
C GLN A 247 16.14 -9.77 -11.10
N TYR A 248 17.06 -9.34 -11.96
CA TYR A 248 17.01 -9.61 -13.40
C TYR A 248 18.37 -10.04 -13.92
N CYS A 249 18.35 -10.85 -14.97
CA CYS A 249 19.54 -11.41 -15.56
C CYS A 249 19.87 -10.70 -16.88
N VAL A 250 21.10 -10.21 -17.02
CA VAL A 250 21.63 -9.75 -18.30
C VAL A 250 22.97 -10.42 -18.59
N ARG A 251 23.35 -10.45 -19.87
CA ARG A 251 24.62 -11.07 -20.29
C ARG A 251 25.79 -10.50 -19.46
N THR A 252 26.59 -11.40 -18.88
CA THR A 252 27.70 -10.99 -18.04
C THR A 252 28.74 -10.19 -18.86
N GLY A 253 29.41 -9.24 -18.22
CA GLY A 253 30.38 -8.35 -18.87
C GLY A 253 29.78 -7.09 -19.49
N LEU A 254 28.47 -7.04 -19.74
CA LEU A 254 27.81 -5.90 -20.39
C LEU A 254 27.72 -4.65 -19.49
N LEU A 255 27.85 -4.86 -18.18
CA LEU A 255 27.77 -3.82 -17.15
C LEU A 255 29.15 -3.49 -16.54
N SER A 256 30.22 -4.10 -17.02
CA SER A 256 31.58 -3.95 -16.47
C SER A 256 32.19 -2.56 -16.66
N GLY A 257 31.62 -1.77 -17.57
CA GLY A 257 31.96 -0.35 -17.76
C GLY A 257 31.19 0.62 -16.87
N LEU A 258 30.22 0.15 -16.07
CA LEU A 258 29.46 1.00 -15.17
C LEU A 258 30.29 1.43 -13.96
N LYS A 259 29.99 2.64 -13.46
CA LYS A 259 30.50 3.09 -12.15
C LYS A 259 30.08 2.08 -11.09
N PHE A 260 30.97 1.82 -10.12
CA PHE A 260 30.67 0.97 -8.99
C PHE A 260 29.35 1.40 -8.33
N PRO A 261 28.46 0.45 -7.99
CA PRO A 261 27.23 0.78 -7.31
C PRO A 261 27.54 1.47 -5.97
N ILE A 262 26.77 2.50 -5.66
CA ILE A 262 26.86 3.19 -4.38
C ILE A 262 26.21 2.28 -3.32
N VAL A 263 26.85 2.17 -2.16
CA VAL A 263 26.33 1.38 -1.03
C VAL A 263 24.91 1.84 -0.69
N HIS A 264 23.97 0.90 -0.71
CA HIS A 264 22.59 1.12 -0.30
C HIS A 264 22.51 1.13 1.22
N ILE A 265 22.09 2.27 1.77
CA ILE A 265 21.87 2.47 3.21
C ILE A 265 20.40 2.25 3.58
N PRO A 266 20.11 1.67 4.76
CA PRO A 266 18.75 1.56 5.29
C PRO A 266 18.17 2.96 5.62
N PRO A 267 16.83 3.11 5.71
CA PRO A 267 15.81 2.07 5.60
C PRO A 267 15.49 1.66 4.15
N PHE A 268 15.23 0.36 3.97
CA PHE A 268 14.92 -0.23 2.66
C PHE A 268 13.41 -0.35 2.38
N SER A 269 12.59 -0.11 3.39
CA SER A 269 11.13 -0.15 3.33
C SER A 269 10.54 1.20 3.72
N ASP A 270 9.40 1.52 3.12
CA ASP A 270 8.61 2.68 3.52
C ASP A 270 7.86 2.39 4.82
N VAL A 271 7.64 3.43 5.63
CA VAL A 271 6.81 3.32 6.84
C VAL A 271 5.41 2.87 6.43
N PRO A 272 4.90 1.75 6.95
CA PRO A 272 3.57 1.26 6.59
C PRO A 272 2.51 2.29 6.97
N ALA A 273 1.49 2.46 6.13
CA ALA A 273 0.33 3.27 6.46
C ALA A 273 -0.45 2.57 7.59
N GLU A 274 -0.52 3.19 8.76
CA GLU A 274 -1.28 2.67 9.91
C GLU A 274 -2.79 2.77 9.64
N SER A 275 -3.52 1.73 10.07
CA SER A 275 -4.97 1.77 10.12
C SER A 275 -5.39 2.69 11.26
N ILE A 276 -6.05 3.80 10.93
CA ILE A 276 -6.61 4.73 11.95
C ILE A 276 -7.72 4.05 12.77
N ARG A 277 -8.24 2.89 12.34
CA ARG A 277 -9.35 2.18 13.00
C ARG A 277 -8.91 1.17 14.06
N GLU A 278 -7.66 0.73 14.06
CA GLU A 278 -7.16 -0.20 15.07
C GLU A 278 -6.19 0.54 15.98
N PRO A 279 -6.55 0.83 17.25
CA PRO A 279 -5.57 1.34 18.20
C PRO A 279 -4.40 0.35 18.30
N ALA A 280 -3.18 0.86 18.19
CA ALA A 280 -2.00 0.09 18.49
C ALA A 280 -2.07 -0.38 19.96
N HIS A 281 -2.27 -1.67 20.18
CA HIS A 281 -2.19 -2.26 21.51
C HIS A 281 -0.73 -2.40 21.91
N PHE A 282 -0.21 -1.42 22.65
CA PHE A 282 1.14 -1.52 23.21
C PHE A 282 1.13 -2.39 24.47
N ILE A 283 1.95 -3.43 24.49
CA ILE A 283 2.28 -4.17 25.71
C ILE A 283 3.63 -3.64 26.20
N ILE A 284 3.64 -2.93 27.32
CA ILE A 284 4.88 -2.46 27.94
C ILE A 284 5.24 -3.45 29.05
N SER A 285 6.38 -4.15 28.93
CA SER A 285 6.88 -5.04 29.98
C SER A 285 7.92 -4.30 30.82
N HIS A 286 7.68 -4.18 32.13
CA HIS A 286 8.62 -3.58 33.08
C HIS A 286 8.71 -4.46 34.33
N ASN A 287 9.92 -4.91 34.68
CA ASN A 287 10.19 -5.71 35.88
C ASN A 287 9.31 -6.98 36.02
N SER A 288 9.18 -7.77 34.94
CA SER A 288 8.37 -9.00 34.89
C SER A 288 6.85 -8.81 35.01
N GLU A 289 6.37 -7.57 34.96
CA GLU A 289 4.95 -7.24 34.86
C GLU A 289 4.63 -6.73 33.45
N ASN A 290 3.64 -7.35 32.81
CA ASN A 290 3.13 -6.93 31.51
C ASN A 290 1.98 -5.94 31.73
N TRP A 291 2.08 -4.75 31.15
CA TRP A 291 1.06 -3.71 31.24
C TRP A 291 0.29 -3.64 29.92
N VAL A 292 -1.04 -3.57 30.01
CA VAL A 292 -1.97 -3.49 28.89
C VAL A 292 -2.81 -2.23 29.06
N GLN A 293 -2.97 -1.46 27.99
CA GLN A 293 -3.90 -0.35 27.95
C GLN A 293 -5.33 -0.88 27.77
N LEU A 294 -6.15 -0.69 28.80
CA LEU A 294 -7.58 -0.99 28.75
C LEU A 294 -8.32 0.33 28.46
N VAL A 295 -8.73 0.54 27.20
CA VAL A 295 -9.95 1.27 26.75
C VAL A 295 -9.83 1.73 25.29
N ASP A 296 -10.94 1.57 24.57
CA ASP A 296 -11.22 1.94 23.18
C ASP A 296 -11.14 3.47 22.93
N PRO A 297 -10.36 3.95 21.95
CA PRO A 297 -10.27 5.38 21.61
C PRO A 297 -11.57 5.99 21.01
N GLU A 298 -12.61 5.21 20.67
CA GLU A 298 -13.84 5.74 20.08
C GLU A 298 -14.84 6.37 21.09
N MET A 299 -14.48 6.51 22.36
CA MET A 299 -15.34 7.16 23.35
C MET A 299 -15.39 8.69 23.23
N LYS A 300 -16.45 9.21 22.62
CA LYS A 300 -16.79 10.65 22.71
C LYS A 300 -17.16 11.05 24.14
N GLY A 301 -16.34 11.91 24.75
CA GLY A 301 -16.73 12.70 25.92
C GLY A 301 -15.84 12.61 27.16
N LYS A 302 -14.73 11.87 27.14
CA LYS A 302 -13.74 11.86 28.23
C LYS A 302 -12.37 12.32 27.73
N THR A 303 -11.68 13.10 28.58
CA THR A 303 -10.34 13.63 28.29
C THR A 303 -9.28 12.52 28.31
N PRO A 304 -8.16 12.67 27.59
CA PRO A 304 -7.13 11.63 27.40
C PRO A 304 -6.42 11.13 28.68
N GLU A 305 -6.74 11.68 29.85
CA GLU A 305 -6.08 11.38 31.13
C GLU A 305 -6.66 10.15 31.86
N GLU A 306 -7.69 9.49 31.31
CA GLU A 306 -8.31 8.27 31.88
C GLU A 306 -7.92 6.98 31.11
N SER A 307 -6.76 6.93 30.45
CA SER A 307 -6.21 5.65 29.99
C SER A 307 -5.62 4.88 31.18
N THR A 308 -6.40 3.99 31.78
CA THR A 308 -5.92 3.10 32.85
C THR A 308 -4.94 2.09 32.28
N LEU A 309 -3.66 2.26 32.58
CA LEU A 309 -2.62 1.25 32.35
C LEU A 309 -2.77 0.19 33.46
N THR A 310 -3.02 -1.07 33.07
CA THR A 310 -3.31 -2.15 34.02
C THR A 310 -2.36 -3.31 33.79
N THR A 311 -1.99 -4.07 34.83
CA THR A 311 -1.15 -5.28 34.65
C THR A 311 -1.98 -6.45 34.13
N LEU A 312 -1.38 -7.34 33.32
CA LEU A 312 -2.05 -8.49 32.70
C LEU A 312 -2.78 -9.38 33.73
N ASN A 313 -2.25 -9.48 34.95
CA ASN A 313 -2.84 -10.25 36.04
C ASN A 313 -4.05 -9.56 36.69
N SER A 314 -4.09 -8.22 36.66
CA SER A 314 -5.20 -7.42 37.20
C SER A 314 -6.25 -7.07 36.16
N ALA A 315 -5.92 -7.20 34.86
CA ALA A 315 -6.80 -6.89 33.74
C ALA A 315 -8.18 -7.55 33.79
N PRO A 316 -8.36 -8.83 34.16
CA PRO A 316 -9.69 -9.44 34.27
C PRO A 316 -10.55 -8.78 35.36
N LYS A 317 -9.94 -8.43 36.49
CA LYS A 317 -10.62 -7.84 37.65
C LYS A 317 -10.93 -6.36 37.42
N GLU A 318 -10.04 -5.64 36.76
CA GLU A 318 -10.30 -4.26 36.35
C GLU A 318 -11.30 -4.17 35.21
N MET A 319 -11.30 -5.11 34.27
CA MET A 319 -12.36 -5.24 33.26
C MET A 319 -13.73 -5.45 33.92
N GLU A 320 -13.83 -6.29 34.96
CA GLU A 320 -15.06 -6.48 35.73
C GLU A 320 -15.51 -5.20 36.44
N ASN A 321 -14.58 -4.43 37.00
CA ASN A 321 -14.87 -3.13 37.64
C ASN A 321 -15.31 -2.07 36.64
N VAL A 322 -14.67 -2.02 35.46
CA VAL A 322 -15.05 -1.16 34.35
C VAL A 322 -16.45 -1.54 33.85
N MET A 323 -16.72 -2.84 33.69
CA MET A 323 -18.01 -3.38 33.26
C MET A 323 -19.12 -3.11 34.29
N LYS A 324 -18.81 -3.14 35.58
CA LYS A 324 -19.70 -2.67 36.66
C LYS A 324 -19.98 -1.17 36.58
N ALA A 325 -18.95 -0.35 36.35
CA ALA A 325 -19.11 1.09 36.16
C ALA A 325 -19.95 1.43 34.91
N PHE A 326 -19.93 0.58 33.89
CA PHE A 326 -20.81 0.67 32.72
C PHE A 326 -22.27 0.33 33.04
N THR A 327 -22.54 -0.68 33.87
CA THR A 327 -23.90 -1.04 34.28
C THR A 327 -24.50 -0.11 35.34
N ASP A 328 -23.67 0.49 36.18
CA ASP A 328 -24.11 1.42 37.24
C ASP A 328 -24.27 2.87 36.72
N ASN A 329 -23.70 3.19 35.55
CA ASN A 329 -24.04 4.42 34.84
C ASN A 329 -25.47 4.32 34.30
N HIS A 330 -26.37 5.11 34.88
CA HIS A 330 -27.80 5.25 34.53
C HIS A 330 -28.11 5.59 33.04
N ALA A 331 -27.11 5.65 32.17
CA ALA A 331 -27.25 5.92 30.73
C ALA A 331 -27.45 4.66 29.87
N VAL A 332 -27.18 3.45 30.40
CA VAL A 332 -27.45 2.18 29.67
C VAL A 332 -28.70 1.51 30.25
N LYS A 333 -29.84 2.21 30.18
CA LYS A 333 -31.10 1.48 30.01
C LYS A 333 -31.14 1.05 28.55
N LEU A 334 -31.18 -0.26 28.33
CA LEU A 334 -31.73 -0.85 27.11
C LEU A 334 -32.98 -0.05 26.72
N ASN A 335 -32.99 0.46 25.50
CA ASN A 335 -34.15 1.13 24.90
C ASN A 335 -35.29 0.12 24.81
N ASP A 336 -36.07 0.02 25.89
CA ASP A 336 -37.48 -0.29 25.81
C ASP A 336 -38.26 0.98 26.18
N GLU A 337 -39.10 1.36 25.22
CA GLU A 337 -40.16 2.36 25.25
C GLU A 337 -39.79 3.86 25.40
N SER A 338 -40.04 4.55 24.29
CA SER A 338 -40.30 5.98 24.12
C SER A 338 -40.75 6.73 25.39
N GLY A 339 -39.86 7.58 25.91
CA GLY A 339 -40.21 8.59 26.90
C GLY A 339 -39.30 9.81 26.76
N MET A 340 -39.85 10.93 26.28
CA MET A 340 -39.14 12.21 26.24
C MET A 340 -38.67 12.62 27.65
N SER A 341 -37.47 13.22 27.74
CA SER A 341 -36.93 13.77 28.99
C SER A 341 -37.94 14.69 29.69
N LYS A 342 -38.09 14.56 31.01
CA LYS A 342 -39.00 15.39 31.82
C LYS A 342 -38.75 16.90 31.65
N GLY A 343 -37.50 17.30 31.37
CA GLY A 343 -37.14 18.69 31.04
C GLY A 343 -37.63 19.12 29.65
N ALA A 344 -37.62 18.22 28.68
CA ALA A 344 -38.15 18.48 27.33
C ALA A 344 -39.70 18.53 27.32
N ILE A 345 -40.38 17.71 28.12
CA ILE A 345 -41.84 17.74 28.30
C ILE A 345 -42.27 19.04 28.98
N ALA A 346 -41.54 19.50 29.99
CA ALA A 346 -41.80 20.79 30.64
C ALA A 346 -41.55 21.99 29.68
N GLY A 347 -40.46 21.96 28.91
CA GLY A 347 -40.14 23.01 27.94
C GLY A 347 -41.16 23.11 26.79
N LEU A 348 -41.58 21.97 26.23
CA LEU A 348 -42.56 21.93 25.12
C LEU A 348 -43.98 22.30 25.60
N SER A 349 -44.38 21.91 26.80
CA SER A 349 -45.71 22.26 27.34
C SER A 349 -45.84 23.76 27.64
N VAL A 350 -44.80 24.39 28.20
CA VAL A 350 -44.80 25.85 28.45
C VAL A 350 -44.68 26.65 27.15
N GLY A 351 -43.87 26.18 26.19
CA GLY A 351 -43.71 26.83 24.88
C GLY A 351 -44.98 26.80 24.02
N LEU A 352 -45.67 25.66 23.96
CA LEU A 352 -46.93 25.54 23.19
C LEU A 352 -48.07 26.33 23.83
N THR A 353 -48.20 26.29 25.15
CA THR A 353 -49.28 27.02 25.85
C THR A 353 -49.12 28.53 25.69
N THR A 354 -47.91 29.06 25.82
CA THR A 354 -47.64 30.48 25.61
C THR A 354 -47.90 30.92 24.16
N ALA A 355 -47.47 30.14 23.16
CA ALA A 355 -47.72 30.44 21.76
C ALA A 355 -49.22 30.43 21.41
N VAL A 356 -49.98 29.45 21.91
CA VAL A 356 -51.43 29.36 21.68
C VAL A 356 -52.17 30.51 22.35
N CYS A 357 -51.81 30.88 23.57
CA CYS A 357 -52.40 32.03 24.26
C CYS A 357 -52.14 33.35 23.52
N VAL A 358 -50.94 33.53 22.95
CA VAL A 358 -50.62 34.72 22.14
C VAL A 358 -51.42 34.76 20.84
N ILE A 359 -51.54 33.63 20.13
CA ILE A 359 -52.31 33.56 18.87
C ILE A 359 -53.80 33.84 19.14
N ILE A 360 -54.37 33.27 20.20
CA ILE A 360 -55.76 33.52 20.59
C ILE A 360 -55.95 34.99 21.01
N GLY A 361 -55.02 35.55 21.77
CA GLY A 361 -55.03 36.97 22.15
C GLY A 361 -55.04 37.90 20.95
N ILE A 362 -54.18 37.64 19.96
CA ILE A 362 -54.13 38.40 18.69
C ILE A 362 -55.42 38.22 17.90
N ALA A 363 -55.96 37.00 17.80
CA ALA A 363 -57.21 36.75 17.08
C ALA A 363 -58.42 37.46 17.70
N ILE A 364 -58.50 37.51 19.04
CA ILE A 364 -59.53 38.24 19.77
C ILE A 364 -59.36 39.75 19.59
N ALA A 365 -58.13 40.27 19.68
CA ALA A 365 -57.85 41.68 19.45
C ALA A 365 -58.25 42.11 18.03
N VAL A 366 -57.90 41.32 17.01
CA VAL A 366 -58.28 41.57 15.62
C VAL A 366 -59.80 41.48 15.42
N ARG A 367 -60.48 40.52 16.06
CA ARG A 367 -61.95 40.43 16.01
C ARG A 367 -62.64 41.61 16.70
N ARG A 368 -62.13 42.07 17.85
CA ARG A 368 -62.65 43.25 18.55
C ARG A 368 -62.46 44.51 17.71
N ASN A 369 -61.28 44.68 17.11
CA ASN A 369 -61.01 45.84 16.25
C ASN A 369 -61.86 45.83 14.97
N ARG A 370 -62.11 44.64 14.40
CA ARG A 370 -63.04 44.47 13.26
C ARG A 370 -64.51 44.70 13.64
N LYS A 371 -64.93 44.37 14.88
CA LYS A 371 -66.29 44.69 15.37
C LYS A 371 -66.47 46.18 15.62
N GLN A 372 -65.51 46.86 16.25
CA GLN A 372 -65.56 48.31 16.45
C GLN A 372 -65.57 49.09 15.12
N LYS A 373 -64.79 48.64 14.11
CA LYS A 373 -64.87 49.20 12.75
C LYS A 373 -66.23 48.96 12.06
N ARG A 374 -66.96 47.90 12.40
CA ARG A 374 -68.30 47.61 11.86
C ARG A 374 -69.41 48.40 12.55
N GLU A 375 -69.26 48.75 13.83
CA GLU A 375 -70.19 49.66 14.53
C GLU A 375 -69.99 51.12 14.10
N TYR A 376 -68.76 51.55 13.85
CA TYR A 376 -68.49 52.91 13.35
C TYR A 376 -69.08 53.15 11.94
N ASN A 377 -69.10 52.13 11.08
CA ASN A 377 -69.67 52.22 9.72
C ASN A 377 -71.20 52.02 9.66
N ARG A 378 -71.90 51.93 10.80
CA ARG A 378 -73.37 51.82 10.87
C ARG A 378 -74.07 53.08 11.39
N ILE A 379 -73.29 54.11 11.77
CA ILE A 379 -73.76 55.41 12.28
C ILE A 379 -73.15 56.56 11.44
N GLY A 380 -72.65 56.26 10.24
CA GLY A 380 -72.17 57.24 9.26
C GLY A 380 -73.12 57.34 8.08
#